data_AF-A0A0P9PUU4-F1
#
_entry.id   AF-A0A0P9PUU4-F1
#
_cell.length_a   1.000
_cell.length_b   1.000
_cell.length_c   1.000
_cell.angle_alpha   90.00
_cell.angle_beta   90.00
_cell.angle_gamma   90.00
#
_symmetry.space_group_name_H-M   'P 1'
#
loop_
_entity.id
_entity.type
_entity.pdbx_description
1 polymer ?
#
loop_
_entity_poly.entity_id
_entity_poly.type
_entity_poly.pdbx_seq_one_letter_code
_entity_poly.pdbx_strand_id
1 'polypeptide(L)'
;MFDYTTSRAQEVPLCLLESYRGNVMTDDYAGYKALALQPGVERLACMAHVRRKFVEAKKVQPQGKTGRADVALACINKLYGIERELKGNSEKD
;
A
#
# COMPACT_ATOMS: atom_id res chain seq x y z
N MET A 1 0.03 -9.77 -22.14
CA MET A 1 -0.62 -8.57 -22.73
C MET A 1 -0.44 -7.42 -21.75
N PHE A 2 -0.18 -6.21 -22.23
CA PHE A 2 0.03 -5.02 -21.40
C PHE A 2 -0.92 -3.93 -21.89
N ASP A 3 -1.86 -3.53 -21.05
CA ASP A 3 -2.84 -2.50 -21.36
C ASP A 3 -2.33 -1.14 -20.88
N TYR A 4 -1.92 -0.30 -21.83
CA TYR A 4 -1.43 1.05 -21.58
C TYR A 4 -2.50 2.09 -21.89
N THR A 5 -2.57 3.12 -21.05
CA THR A 5 -3.33 4.33 -21.31
C THR A 5 -2.59 5.54 -20.77
N THR A 6 -2.75 6.68 -21.44
CA THR A 6 -2.24 7.98 -20.96
C THR A 6 -3.14 8.58 -19.87
N SER A 7 -4.37 8.10 -19.74
CA SER A 7 -5.31 8.56 -18.72
C SER A 7 -4.98 7.94 -17.38
N ARG A 8 -5.14 8.73 -16.32
CA ARG A 8 -5.08 8.26 -14.92
C ARG A 8 -6.46 8.24 -14.25
N ALA A 9 -7.52 8.43 -15.03
CA ALA A 9 -8.88 8.50 -14.52
C ALA A 9 -9.36 7.14 -13.99
N GLN A 10 -10.36 7.15 -13.12
CA GLN A 10 -10.87 5.95 -12.45
C GLN A 10 -11.51 4.93 -13.41
N GLU A 11 -11.94 5.37 -14.59
CA GLU A 11 -12.54 4.55 -15.63
C GLU A 11 -11.53 3.53 -16.18
N VAL A 12 -10.24 3.85 -16.11
CA VAL A 12 -9.15 2.98 -16.56
C VAL A 12 -9.09 1.68 -15.74
N PRO A 13 -8.85 1.70 -14.42
CA PRO A 13 -8.80 0.47 -13.64
C PRO A 13 -10.14 -0.26 -13.60
N LEU A 14 -11.27 0.46 -13.69
CA LEU A 14 -12.60 -0.15 -13.76
C LEU A 14 -12.76 -1.02 -15.01
N CYS A 15 -12.36 -0.51 -16.18
CA CYS A 15 -12.40 -1.26 -17.44
C CYS A 15 -11.38 -2.42 -17.40
N LEU A 16 -10.15 -2.14 -16.96
CA LEU A 16 -9.08 -3.14 -16.92
C LEU A 16 -9.41 -4.34 -16.00
N LEU A 17 -10.11 -4.10 -14.90
CA LEU A 17 -10.41 -5.11 -13.88
C LEU A 17 -11.90 -5.50 -13.85
N GLU A 18 -12.66 -5.21 -14.90
CA GLU A 18 -14.12 -5.39 -14.95
C GLU A 18 -14.56 -6.79 -14.51
N SER A 19 -13.86 -7.82 -15.00
CA SER A 19 -14.15 -9.24 -14.69
C SER A 19 -13.38 -9.78 -13.49
N TYR A 20 -12.46 -9.00 -12.90
CA TYR A 20 -11.65 -9.46 -11.77
C TYR A 20 -12.47 -9.46 -10.48
N ARG A 21 -12.33 -10.52 -9.68
CA ARG A 21 -12.87 -10.64 -8.33
C ARG A 21 -11.77 -11.13 -7.40
N GLY A 22 -11.63 -10.49 -6.24
CA GLY A 22 -10.56 -10.78 -5.28
C GLY A 22 -9.88 -9.53 -4.75
N ASN A 23 -8.63 -9.70 -4.31
CA ASN A 23 -7.85 -8.66 -3.63
C ASN A 23 -7.02 -7.84 -4.62
N VAL A 24 -7.23 -6.52 -4.64
CA VAL A 24 -6.43 -5.58 -5.44
C VAL A 24 -5.64 -4.68 -4.51
N MET A 25 -4.32 -4.86 -4.46
CA MET A 25 -3.43 -3.99 -3.68
C MET A 25 -2.99 -2.78 -4.53
N THR A 26 -3.33 -1.58 -4.07
CA THR A 26 -2.98 -0.33 -4.77
C THR A 26 -2.24 0.63 -3.85
N ASP A 27 -1.61 1.64 -4.42
CA ASP A 27 -1.30 2.85 -3.66
C ASP A 27 -2.61 3.64 -3.37
N ASP A 28 -2.53 4.70 -2.58
CA ASP A 28 -3.69 5.56 -2.27
C ASP A 28 -4.01 6.54 -3.41
N TYR A 29 -3.67 6.19 -4.66
CA TYR A 29 -4.03 7.00 -5.79
C TYR A 29 -5.55 7.00 -5.99
N ALA A 30 -6.13 8.20 -6.10
CA ALA A 30 -7.58 8.39 -6.12
C ALA A 30 -8.29 7.63 -7.25
N GLY A 31 -7.62 7.39 -8.39
CA GLY A 31 -8.18 6.63 -9.50
C GLY A 31 -8.58 5.19 -9.15
N TYR A 32 -7.96 4.59 -8.12
CA TYR A 32 -8.31 3.23 -7.68
C TYR A 32 -9.48 3.18 -6.69
N LYS A 33 -9.97 4.32 -6.19
CA LYS A 33 -11.02 4.34 -5.15
C LYS A 33 -12.32 3.68 -5.64
N ALA A 34 -12.66 3.87 -6.91
CA ALA A 34 -13.87 3.29 -7.50
C ALA A 34 -13.84 1.74 -7.57
N LEU A 35 -12.66 1.12 -7.57
CA LEU A 35 -12.54 -0.35 -7.52
C LEU A 35 -13.11 -0.93 -6.23
N ALA A 36 -12.96 -0.23 -5.11
CA ALA A 36 -13.47 -0.68 -3.81
C ALA A 36 -15.01 -0.70 -3.75
N LEU A 37 -15.68 -0.09 -4.72
CA LEU A 37 -17.14 -0.10 -4.86
C LEU A 37 -17.63 -1.24 -5.75
N GLN A 38 -16.74 -1.96 -6.43
CA GLN A 38 -17.12 -3.06 -7.32
C GLN A 38 -17.44 -4.32 -6.53
N PRO A 39 -18.56 -5.01 -6.80
CA PRO A 39 -18.92 -6.24 -6.11
C PRO A 39 -17.82 -7.30 -6.24
N GLY A 40 -17.42 -7.89 -5.11
CA GLY A 40 -16.41 -8.95 -5.07
C GLY A 40 -14.98 -8.48 -5.33
N VAL A 41 -14.72 -7.17 -5.27
CA VAL A 41 -13.37 -6.61 -5.22
C VAL A 41 -13.09 -6.08 -3.82
N GLU A 42 -12.01 -6.56 -3.21
CA GLU A 42 -11.50 -6.04 -1.95
C GLU A 42 -10.21 -5.26 -2.21
N ARG A 43 -10.22 -3.96 -1.88
CA ARG A 43 -9.06 -3.09 -2.13
C ARG A 43 -8.15 -3.08 -0.92
N LEU A 44 -6.89 -3.46 -1.12
CA LEU A 44 -5.85 -3.48 -0.10
C LEU A 44 -4.93 -2.26 -0.24
N ALA A 45 -4.49 -1.70 0.90
CA ALA A 45 -3.49 -0.64 0.92
C ALA A 45 -2.07 -1.20 0.81
N CYS A 46 -1.25 -0.63 -0.08
CA CYS A 46 0.15 -1.01 -0.20
C CYS A 46 1.01 -0.46 0.96
N MET A 47 1.46 -1.34 1.87
CA MET A 47 2.29 -0.96 3.03
C MET A 47 3.63 -0.30 2.65
N ALA A 48 4.20 -0.65 1.50
CA ALA A 48 5.41 0.01 1.00
C ALA A 48 5.16 1.50 0.68
N HIS A 49 4.00 1.83 0.10
CA HIS A 49 3.60 3.21 -0.18
C HIS A 49 3.29 3.98 1.11
N VAL A 50 2.61 3.35 2.07
CA VAL A 50 2.36 3.93 3.41
C VAL A 50 3.69 4.30 4.08
N ARG A 51 4.63 3.37 4.17
CA ARG A 51 5.96 3.61 4.75
C ARG A 51 6.69 4.76 4.05
N ARG A 52 6.69 4.78 2.70
CA ARG A 52 7.36 5.84 1.92
C ARG A 52 6.81 7.22 2.28
N LYS A 53 5.49 7.38 2.43
CA LYS A 53 4.88 8.66 2.82
C LYS A 53 5.32 9.12 4.21
N PHE A 54 5.47 8.22 5.18
CA PHE A 54 6.00 8.58 6.49
C PHE A 54 7.51 8.91 6.46
N VAL A 55 8.28 8.26 5.59
CA VAL A 55 9.69 8.65 5.36
C VAL A 55 9.76 10.08 4.81
N GLU A 56 8.94 10.43 3.81
CA GLU A 56 8.90 11.81 3.28
C GLU A 56 8.44 12.81 4.34
N ALA A 57 7.43 12.47 5.15
CA ALA A 57 6.99 13.32 6.26
C ALA A 57 8.09 13.54 7.30
N LYS A 58 8.91 12.51 7.59
CA LYS A 58 10.06 12.64 8.49
C LYS A 58 11.13 13.59 7.95
N LYS A 59 11.35 13.63 6.63
CA LYS A 59 12.36 14.54 6.03
C LYS A 59 12.03 16.02 6.26
N VAL A 60 10.75 16.37 6.32
CA VAL A 60 10.29 17.75 6.54
C VAL A 60 10.00 18.07 8.01
N GLN A 61 10.13 17.08 8.91
CA GLN A 61 9.97 17.26 10.35
C GLN A 61 11.18 18.03 10.94
N PRO A 62 10.99 18.90 11.95
CA PRO A 62 12.09 19.54 12.65
C PRO A 62 13.11 18.52 13.20
N GLN A 63 14.39 18.78 12.94
CA GLN A 63 15.48 17.91 13.38
C GLN A 63 15.59 17.87 14.91
N GLY A 64 16.08 16.74 15.44
CA GLY A 64 16.33 16.55 16.87
C GLY A 64 15.09 16.29 17.72
N LYS A 65 13.89 16.19 17.12
CA LYS A 65 12.65 15.85 17.84
C LYS A 65 12.00 14.60 17.26
N THR A 66 11.49 13.74 18.14
CA THR A 66 10.60 12.65 17.76
C THR A 66 9.22 13.21 17.44
N GLY A 67 8.67 12.87 16.28
CA GLY A 67 7.33 13.27 15.88
C GLY A 67 6.48 12.10 15.40
N ARG A 68 5.29 12.42 14.89
CA ARG A 68 4.31 11.40 14.46
C ARG A 68 4.85 10.48 13.36
N ALA A 69 5.70 11.01 12.48
CA ALA A 69 6.32 10.22 11.42
C ALA A 69 7.27 9.15 12.00
N ASP A 70 8.04 9.49 13.04
CA ASP A 70 8.90 8.52 13.73
C ASP A 70 8.10 7.41 14.40
N VAL A 71 7.02 7.77 15.08
CA VAL A 71 6.13 6.79 15.75
C VAL A 71 5.55 5.83 14.72
N ALA A 72 5.02 6.34 13.59
CA ALA A 72 4.48 5.50 12.54
C ALA A 72 5.53 4.57 11.92
N LEU A 73 6.73 5.09 11.63
CA LEU A 73 7.84 4.28 11.10
C LEU A 73 8.30 3.21 12.09
N ALA A 74 8.32 3.51 13.39
CA ALA A 74 8.63 2.54 14.43
C ALA A 74 7.58 1.41 14.49
N CYS A 75 6.29 1.74 14.40
CA CYS A 75 5.22 0.75 14.34
C CYS A 75 5.34 -0.15 13.10
N ILE A 76 5.57 0.42 11.92
CA ILE A 76 5.77 -0.34 10.67
C ILE A 76 6.98 -1.28 10.79
N ASN A 77 8.09 -0.79 11.36
CA ASN A 77 9.28 -1.61 11.56
C ASN A 77 9.04 -2.81 12.50
N LYS A 78 8.16 -2.66 13.51
CA LYS A 78 7.76 -3.77 14.38
C LYS A 78 7.00 -4.85 13.60
N LEU A 79 6.08 -4.46 12.71
CA LEU A 79 5.36 -5.41 11.85
C LEU A 79 6.33 -6.20 10.95
N TYR A 80 7.30 -5.52 10.33
CA TYR A 80 8.34 -6.20 9.56
C TYR A 80 9.25 -7.09 10.42
N GLY A 81 9.40 -6.79 11.71
CA GLY A 81 10.08 -7.67 12.67
C GLY A 81 9.36 -9.01 12.79
N ILE A 82 8.04 -8.95 13.05
CA ILE A 82 7.18 -10.12 13.16
C ILE A 82 7.19 -10.94 11.85
N GLU A 83 7.08 -10.29 10.69
CA GLU A 83 7.14 -10.98 9.38
C GLU A 83 8.47 -11.74 9.19
N ARG A 84 9.61 -11.16 9.61
CA ARG A 84 10.92 -11.83 9.53
C ARG A 84 11.01 -13.02 10.48
N GLU A 85 10.52 -12.86 11.71
CA GLU A 85 10.50 -13.94 12.71
C GLU A 85 9.67 -15.13 12.21
N LEU A 86 8.47 -14.85 11.67
CA LEU A 86 7.60 -15.90 11.13
C LEU A 86 8.22 -16.59 9.92
N LYS A 87 8.84 -15.84 9.01
CA LYS A 87 9.53 -16.43 7.84
C LYS A 87 10.66 -17.37 8.25
N GLY A 88 11.47 -16.97 9.24
CA GLY A 88 12.56 -17.80 9.76
C GLY A 88 12.09 -19.06 10.51
N ASN A 89 10.83 -19.10 10.94
CA ASN A 89 10.22 -20.27 11.57
C ASN A 89 9.54 -21.19 10.54
N SER A 90 8.92 -20.63 9.48
CA SER A 90 8.29 -21.43 8.43
C SER A 90 9.27 -22.20 7.53
N GLU A 91 10.56 -21.81 7.53
CA GLU A 91 11.62 -22.52 6.79
C GLU A 91 12.27 -23.65 7.60
N LYS A 92 11.82 -23.89 8.85
CA LYS A 92 12.34 -24.93 9.76
C LYS A 92 11.46 -26.17 9.86
N ASP A 93 10.31 -26.16 9.19
CA ASP A 93 9.41 -27.31 8.98
C ASP A 93 9.54 -27.82 7.53
#